data_AF-A0A838IGZ9-F1
#
_entry.id   AF-A0A838IGZ9-F1
#
_cell.length_a   1.000
_cell.length_b   1.000
_cell.length_c   1.000
_cell.angle_alpha   90.00
_cell.angle_beta   90.00
_cell.angle_gamma   90.00
#
_symmetry.space_group_name_H-M   'P 1'
#
loop_
_entity.id
_entity.type
_entity.pdbx_description
1 polymer ?
#
loop_
_entity_poly.entity_id
_entity_poly.type
_entity_poly.pdbx_seq_one_letter_code
_entity_poly.pdbx_strand_id
1 'polypeptide(L)'
;MTHAKTIADGYLSYVDDELGYSYEAWDVLSVEAIRAHDVILHTDSASLDAVDRLTIDDFERWALARAYRRCGELEGFFGVCESLTLSTAAHPGIVYTEVVELYAEELARANRLAKAQSKLAEARLRWPEPGALPYAIDARILLLAGDLDLALGRYRALADAHPDDAELRFEIAEDLTQNSQTSSAGPWLDEALAVAERVGDRALIVDIELLRIELGALTEERKAP
;
A
#
# COMPACT_ATOMS: atom_id res chain seq x y z
N MET A 1 11.38 3.10 -32.76
CA MET A 1 12.03 3.62 -31.55
C MET A 1 11.41 2.89 -30.39
N THR A 2 12.17 1.95 -29.82
CA THR A 2 11.76 1.10 -28.71
C THR A 2 11.87 1.96 -27.45
N HIS A 3 10.74 2.24 -26.78
CA HIS A 3 10.77 2.89 -25.48
C HIS A 3 11.58 2.00 -24.54
N ALA A 4 12.75 2.48 -24.13
CA ALA A 4 13.48 1.90 -23.02
C ALA A 4 12.60 2.10 -21.79
N LYS A 5 12.02 1.00 -21.27
CA LYS A 5 11.38 0.99 -19.96
C LYS A 5 12.43 1.44 -18.96
N THR A 6 12.25 2.64 -18.42
CA THR A 6 13.08 3.17 -17.34
C THR A 6 12.91 2.29 -16.11
N ILE A 7 13.96 2.13 -15.31
CA ILE A 7 13.98 1.31 -14.09
C ILE A 7 12.84 1.68 -13.11
N ALA A 8 12.33 2.91 -13.19
CA ALA A 8 11.15 3.38 -12.48
C ALA A 8 9.84 2.61 -12.84
N ASP A 9 9.68 2.13 -14.07
CA ASP A 9 8.47 1.42 -14.52
C ASP A 9 8.28 0.03 -13.88
N GLY A 10 9.32 -0.51 -13.22
CA GLY A 10 9.29 -1.85 -12.61
C GLY A 10 9.20 -1.86 -11.08
N TYR A 11 9.48 -0.73 -10.41
CA TYR A 11 9.58 -0.70 -8.95
C TYR A 11 8.19 -0.77 -8.28
N LEU A 12 7.20 -0.03 -8.80
CA LEU A 12 5.83 -0.07 -8.29
C LEU A 12 5.16 -1.43 -8.50
N SER A 13 5.41 -2.09 -9.65
CA SER A 13 4.91 -3.47 -9.87
C SER A 13 5.60 -4.48 -8.95
N TYR A 14 6.90 -4.30 -8.67
CA TYR A 14 7.64 -5.18 -7.77
C TYR A 14 7.17 -5.06 -6.31
N VAL A 15 6.82 -3.85 -5.86
CA VAL A 15 6.28 -3.62 -4.51
C VAL A 15 4.87 -4.21 -4.38
N ASP A 16 3.99 -4.07 -5.38
CA ASP A 16 2.65 -4.70 -5.34
C ASP A 16 2.75 -6.24 -5.45
N ASP A 17 3.83 -6.77 -6.05
CA ASP A 17 4.09 -8.20 -6.21
C ASP A 17 4.56 -8.92 -4.95
N GLU A 18 5.25 -8.22 -4.06
CA GLU A 18 5.76 -8.78 -2.80
C GLU A 18 4.88 -8.44 -1.59
N LEU A 19 3.94 -7.49 -1.73
CA LEU A 19 3.10 -7.00 -0.62
C LEU A 19 2.34 -8.13 0.08
N GLY A 20 2.50 -8.22 1.40
CA GLY A 20 1.88 -9.22 2.26
C GLY A 20 2.62 -10.55 2.33
N TYR A 21 3.71 -10.75 1.58
CA TYR A 21 4.57 -11.92 1.70
C TYR A 21 5.79 -11.64 2.59
N SER A 22 6.14 -12.63 3.41
CA SER A 22 7.41 -12.58 4.16
C SER A 22 8.58 -12.78 3.20
N TYR A 23 9.64 -11.96 3.30
CA TYR A 23 10.88 -12.17 2.55
C TYR A 23 11.49 -13.57 2.77
N GLU A 24 11.29 -14.12 3.97
CA GLU A 24 11.77 -15.46 4.36
C GLU A 24 10.81 -16.58 3.94
N ALA A 25 9.66 -16.27 3.32
CA ALA A 25 8.67 -17.26 2.90
C ALA A 25 9.30 -18.34 2.03
N TRP A 26 10.19 -17.95 1.11
CA TRP A 26 10.86 -18.86 0.19
C TRP A 26 11.82 -19.84 0.86
N ASP A 27 12.31 -19.51 2.06
CA ASP A 27 13.24 -20.37 2.83
C ASP A 27 12.52 -21.36 3.73
N VAL A 28 11.26 -21.08 4.08
CA VAL A 28 10.48 -21.88 5.04
C VAL A 28 9.36 -22.69 4.40
N LEU A 29 8.97 -22.35 3.16
CA LEU A 29 7.90 -23.03 2.44
C LEU A 29 8.44 -24.17 1.57
N SER A 30 7.61 -25.21 1.45
CA SER A 30 7.89 -26.30 0.51
C SER A 30 7.69 -25.85 -0.94
N VAL A 31 8.41 -26.50 -1.87
CA VAL A 31 8.25 -26.27 -3.30
C VAL A 31 6.81 -26.57 -3.75
N GLU A 32 6.16 -27.54 -3.12
CA GLU A 32 4.76 -27.89 -3.36
C GLU A 32 3.80 -26.75 -2.95
N ALA A 33 4.00 -26.16 -1.77
CA ALA A 33 3.19 -25.02 -1.30
C ALA A 33 3.34 -23.80 -2.21
N ILE A 34 4.58 -23.50 -2.62
CA ILE A 34 4.90 -22.44 -3.58
C ILE A 34 4.18 -22.67 -4.92
N ARG A 35 4.20 -23.89 -5.44
CA ARG A 35 3.52 -24.21 -6.71
C ARG A 35 2.00 -24.09 -6.60
N ALA A 36 1.42 -24.56 -5.49
CA ALA A 36 -0.02 -24.45 -5.26
C ALA A 36 -0.45 -22.98 -5.18
N HIS A 37 0.31 -22.18 -4.44
CA HIS A 37 0.18 -20.73 -4.40
C HIS A 37 0.22 -20.09 -5.79
N ASP A 38 1.26 -20.37 -6.59
CA ASP A 38 1.41 -19.75 -7.92
C ASP A 38 0.27 -20.10 -8.87
N VAL A 39 -0.24 -21.32 -8.80
CA VAL A 39 -1.43 -21.75 -9.57
C VAL A 39 -2.64 -20.90 -9.19
N ILE A 40 -2.90 -20.71 -7.89
CA ILE A 40 -4.02 -19.89 -7.41
C ILE A 40 -3.80 -18.42 -7.81
N LEU A 41 -2.61 -17.88 -7.56
CA LEU A 41 -2.29 -16.49 -7.86
C LEU A 41 -2.57 -16.17 -9.33
N HIS A 42 -2.26 -17.06 -10.27
CA HIS A 42 -2.45 -16.85 -11.71
C HIS A 42 -3.77 -17.40 -12.27
N THR A 43 -4.70 -17.80 -11.41
CA THR A 43 -6.03 -18.27 -11.82
C THR A 43 -6.82 -17.16 -12.51
N ASP A 44 -7.57 -17.51 -13.56
CA ASP A 44 -8.44 -16.58 -14.29
C ASP A 44 -9.76 -16.30 -13.56
N SER A 45 -10.40 -15.17 -13.89
CA SER A 45 -11.66 -14.73 -13.26
C SER A 45 -12.76 -15.80 -13.27
N ALA A 46 -12.87 -16.59 -14.36
CA ALA A 46 -13.90 -17.63 -14.49
C ALA A 46 -13.71 -18.80 -13.52
N SER A 47 -12.48 -19.00 -13.03
CA SER A 47 -12.09 -20.14 -12.21
C SER A 47 -11.89 -19.79 -10.74
N LEU A 48 -11.89 -18.50 -10.36
CA LEU A 48 -11.65 -18.07 -8.97
C LEU A 48 -12.66 -18.66 -7.98
N ASP A 49 -13.94 -18.70 -8.36
CA ASP A 49 -15.00 -19.21 -7.50
C ASP A 49 -14.99 -20.74 -7.34
N ALA A 50 -14.21 -21.44 -8.17
CA ALA A 50 -14.00 -22.88 -8.04
C ALA A 50 -12.95 -23.23 -6.99
N VAL A 51 -12.16 -22.26 -6.52
CA VAL A 51 -11.15 -22.50 -5.47
C VAL A 51 -11.85 -22.68 -4.12
N ASP A 52 -11.71 -23.87 -3.53
CA ASP A 52 -12.30 -24.18 -2.23
C ASP A 52 -11.50 -23.55 -1.08
N ARG A 53 -11.99 -22.39 -0.62
CA ARG A 53 -11.41 -21.57 0.44
C ARG A 53 -11.23 -22.30 1.78
N LEU A 54 -11.96 -23.39 2.01
CA LEU A 54 -11.90 -24.17 3.26
C LEU A 54 -10.74 -25.16 3.28
N THR A 55 -10.17 -25.48 2.11
CA THR A 55 -9.11 -26.49 1.98
C THR A 55 -7.71 -25.89 1.86
N ILE A 56 -7.64 -24.59 1.60
CA ILE A 56 -6.39 -23.84 1.44
C ILE A 56 -5.97 -23.12 2.72
N ASP A 57 -4.65 -22.96 2.91
CA ASP A 57 -4.06 -22.23 4.03
C ASP A 57 -4.06 -20.70 3.82
N ASP A 58 -3.49 -19.96 4.77
CA ASP A 58 -3.48 -18.49 4.69
C ASP A 58 -2.54 -17.95 3.59
N PHE A 59 -1.49 -18.69 3.20
CA PHE A 59 -0.62 -18.29 2.11
C PHE A 59 -1.33 -18.40 0.77
N GLU A 60 -2.02 -19.52 0.56
CA GLU A 60 -2.87 -19.75 -0.60
C GLU A 60 -4.11 -18.83 -0.63
N ARG A 61 -4.69 -18.50 0.54
CA ARG A 61 -5.76 -17.49 0.63
C ARG A 61 -5.25 -16.11 0.22
N TRP A 62 -4.04 -15.73 0.62
CA TRP A 62 -3.50 -14.45 0.16
C TRP A 62 -3.30 -14.44 -1.36
N ALA A 63 -2.80 -15.53 -1.95
CA ALA A 63 -2.76 -15.71 -3.40
C ALA A 63 -4.13 -15.51 -4.06
N LEU A 64 -5.17 -16.11 -3.48
CA LEU A 64 -6.55 -16.01 -3.97
C LEU A 64 -7.10 -14.58 -3.87
N ALA A 65 -6.84 -13.88 -2.76
CA ALA A 65 -7.23 -12.47 -2.62
C ALA A 65 -6.59 -11.62 -3.71
N ARG A 66 -5.27 -11.76 -3.93
CA ARG A 66 -4.54 -11.04 -4.97
C ARG A 66 -5.04 -11.40 -6.38
N ALA A 67 -5.39 -12.66 -6.63
CA ALA A 67 -6.01 -13.06 -7.89
C ALA A 67 -7.37 -12.39 -8.13
N TYR A 68 -8.25 -12.33 -7.11
CA TYR A 68 -9.50 -11.57 -7.16
C TYR A 68 -9.25 -10.08 -7.45
N ARG A 69 -8.31 -9.44 -6.76
CA ARG A 69 -7.96 -8.02 -6.96
C ARG A 69 -7.47 -7.77 -8.39
N ARG A 70 -6.54 -8.59 -8.90
CA ARG A 70 -6.04 -8.48 -10.29
C ARG A 70 -7.17 -8.61 -11.32
N CYS A 71 -8.14 -9.50 -11.07
CA CYS A 71 -9.29 -9.68 -11.93
C CYS A 71 -10.38 -8.60 -11.77
N GLY A 72 -10.23 -7.65 -10.84
CA GLY A 72 -11.23 -6.61 -10.57
C GLY A 72 -12.43 -7.09 -9.75
N GLU A 73 -12.39 -8.31 -9.22
CA GLU A 73 -13.46 -8.96 -8.47
C GLU A 73 -13.39 -8.59 -6.97
N LEU A 74 -13.65 -7.31 -6.66
CA LEU A 74 -13.38 -6.74 -5.34
C LEU A 74 -14.14 -7.40 -4.18
N GLU A 75 -15.37 -7.89 -4.38
CA GLU A 75 -16.08 -8.60 -3.30
C GLU A 75 -15.42 -9.93 -2.95
N GLY A 76 -14.86 -10.63 -3.94
CA GLY A 76 -14.05 -11.82 -3.73
C GLY A 76 -12.82 -11.51 -2.89
N PHE A 77 -12.08 -10.45 -3.27
CA PHE A 77 -10.94 -9.94 -2.50
C PHE A 77 -11.34 -9.61 -1.06
N PHE A 78 -12.39 -8.83 -0.85
CA PHE A 78 -12.83 -8.45 0.50
C PHE A 78 -13.26 -9.64 1.35
N GLY A 79 -13.90 -10.65 0.75
CA GLY A 79 -14.30 -11.86 1.45
C GLY A 79 -13.11 -12.70 1.91
N VAL A 80 -12.07 -12.81 1.07
CA VAL A 80 -10.85 -13.54 1.43
C VAL A 80 -10.03 -12.78 2.47
N CYS A 81 -9.84 -11.47 2.30
CA CYS A 81 -9.14 -10.63 3.30
C CYS A 81 -9.84 -10.65 4.67
N GLU A 82 -11.18 -10.60 4.72
CA GLU A 82 -11.92 -10.75 5.97
C GLU A 82 -11.55 -12.07 6.66
N SER A 83 -11.52 -13.19 5.92
CA SER A 83 -11.13 -14.48 6.48
C SER A 83 -9.69 -14.52 7.02
N LEU A 84 -8.75 -13.87 6.32
CA LEU A 84 -7.36 -13.74 6.79
C LEU A 84 -7.26 -12.96 8.09
N THR A 85 -8.03 -11.87 8.25
CA THR A 85 -8.05 -11.09 9.50
C THR A 85 -8.59 -11.86 10.70
N LEU A 86 -9.40 -12.88 10.45
CA LEU A 86 -9.99 -13.76 11.47
C LEU A 86 -9.12 -15.00 11.77
N SER A 87 -8.06 -15.25 11.00
CA SER A 87 -7.17 -16.38 11.24
C SER A 87 -6.52 -16.28 12.61
N THR A 88 -6.43 -17.38 13.34
CA THR A 88 -5.89 -17.41 14.72
C THR A 88 -4.44 -17.88 14.80
N ALA A 89 -3.93 -18.48 13.72
CA ALA A 89 -2.55 -18.93 13.62
C ALA A 89 -1.82 -18.06 12.59
N ALA A 90 -0.64 -17.57 12.94
CA ALA A 90 0.20 -16.84 12.00
C ALA A 90 0.84 -17.82 11.01
N HIS A 91 0.70 -17.54 9.72
CA HIS A 91 1.40 -18.25 8.66
C HIS A 91 2.80 -17.62 8.43
N PRO A 92 3.89 -18.41 8.38
CA PRO A 92 5.25 -17.88 8.29
C PRO A 92 5.54 -17.16 6.96
N GLY A 93 4.77 -17.46 5.91
CA GLY A 93 4.88 -16.81 4.62
C GLY A 93 4.11 -15.49 4.48
N ILE A 94 3.40 -15.02 5.52
CA ILE A 94 2.49 -13.87 5.42
C ILE A 94 2.85 -12.76 6.42
N VAL A 95 2.89 -11.53 5.91
CA VAL A 95 2.95 -10.29 6.70
C VAL A 95 1.53 -9.74 6.84
N TYR A 96 0.81 -10.16 7.89
CA TYR A 96 -0.61 -9.85 8.04
C TYR A 96 -0.92 -8.36 8.16
N THR A 97 0.03 -7.55 8.66
CA THR A 97 -0.16 -6.10 8.76
C THR A 97 -0.23 -5.44 7.38
N GLU A 98 0.60 -5.87 6.43
CA GLU A 98 0.54 -5.44 5.02
C GLU A 98 -0.73 -5.94 4.32
N VAL A 99 -1.17 -7.17 4.64
CA VAL A 99 -2.49 -7.68 4.18
C VAL A 99 -3.63 -6.78 4.65
N VAL A 100 -3.61 -6.37 5.93
CA VAL A 100 -4.64 -5.48 6.48
C VAL A 100 -4.54 -4.07 5.88
N GLU A 101 -3.32 -3.56 5.66
CA GLU A 101 -3.11 -2.28 4.99
C GLU A 101 -3.77 -2.27 3.61
N LEU A 102 -3.41 -3.21 2.73
CA LEU A 102 -4.02 -3.28 1.40
C LEU A 102 -5.53 -3.46 1.47
N TYR A 103 -6.01 -4.30 2.39
CA TYR A 103 -7.44 -4.52 2.57
C TYR A 103 -8.17 -3.23 2.99
N ALA A 104 -7.63 -2.48 3.94
CA ALA A 104 -8.20 -1.22 4.39
C ALA A 104 -8.20 -0.17 3.27
N GLU A 105 -7.12 -0.09 2.50
CA GLU A 105 -7.03 0.84 1.38
C GLU A 105 -8.06 0.54 0.28
N GLU A 106 -8.21 -0.72 -0.12
CA GLU A 106 -9.22 -1.11 -1.11
C GLU A 106 -10.65 -0.90 -0.58
N LEU A 107 -10.89 -1.12 0.71
CA LEU A 107 -12.16 -0.76 1.35
C LEU A 107 -12.42 0.77 1.26
N ALA A 108 -11.40 1.59 1.48
CA ALA A 108 -11.51 3.04 1.39
C ALA A 108 -11.84 3.50 -0.04
N ARG A 109 -11.11 2.98 -1.04
CA ARG A 109 -11.38 3.24 -2.47
C ARG A 109 -12.79 2.80 -2.88
N ALA A 110 -13.31 1.72 -2.28
CA ALA A 110 -14.68 1.24 -2.46
C ALA A 110 -15.73 2.00 -1.63
N ASN A 111 -15.40 3.15 -1.04
CA ASN A 111 -16.28 3.98 -0.20
C ASN A 111 -16.81 3.23 1.04
N ARG A 112 -16.00 2.34 1.61
CA ARG A 112 -16.28 1.58 2.84
C ARG A 112 -15.39 2.05 4.00
N LEU A 113 -15.23 3.37 4.13
CA LEU A 113 -14.33 4.03 5.09
C LEU A 113 -14.49 3.52 6.54
N ALA A 114 -15.73 3.40 7.03
CA ALA A 114 -15.97 2.91 8.39
C ALA A 114 -15.43 1.49 8.62
N LYS A 115 -15.52 0.62 7.59
CA LYS A 115 -14.98 -0.73 7.67
C LYS A 115 -13.45 -0.73 7.61
N ALA A 116 -12.86 0.09 6.74
CA ALA A 116 -11.41 0.26 6.68
C ALA A 116 -10.83 0.69 8.04
N GLN A 117 -11.44 1.70 8.67
CA GLN A 117 -11.06 2.18 10.01
C GLN A 117 -11.21 1.11 11.10
N SER A 118 -12.31 0.34 11.06
CA SER A 118 -12.48 -0.79 11.99
C SER A 118 -11.35 -1.81 11.86
N LYS A 119 -10.96 -2.15 10.61
CA LYS A 119 -9.92 -3.15 10.37
C LYS A 119 -8.54 -2.68 10.80
N LEU A 120 -8.21 -1.41 10.61
CA LEU A 120 -6.98 -0.84 11.16
C LEU A 120 -6.99 -0.81 12.70
N ALA A 121 -8.12 -0.49 13.32
CA ALA A 121 -8.25 -0.53 14.78
C ALA A 121 -8.10 -1.95 15.34
N GLU A 122 -8.72 -2.95 14.70
CA GLU A 122 -8.56 -4.36 15.03
C GLU A 122 -7.08 -4.81 14.89
N ALA A 123 -6.41 -4.41 13.81
CA ALA A 123 -5.00 -4.75 13.59
C ALA A 123 -4.08 -4.11 14.65
N ARG A 124 -4.30 -2.86 15.05
CA ARG A 124 -3.51 -2.22 16.13
C ARG A 124 -3.65 -2.92 17.47
N LEU A 125 -4.83 -3.49 17.76
CA LEU A 125 -5.03 -4.28 18.98
C LEU A 125 -4.31 -5.63 18.91
N ARG A 126 -4.25 -6.23 17.71
CA ARG A 126 -3.65 -7.54 17.49
C ARG A 126 -2.12 -7.49 17.38
N TRP A 127 -1.59 -6.45 16.73
CA TRP A 127 -0.16 -6.21 16.53
C TRP A 127 0.19 -4.82 17.08
N PRO A 128 0.36 -4.67 18.41
CA PRO A 128 0.54 -3.37 19.06
C PRO A 128 1.96 -2.82 18.96
N GLU A 129 2.88 -3.55 18.32
CA GLU A 129 4.28 -3.15 18.22
C GLU A 129 4.44 -1.84 17.43
N PRO A 130 5.28 -0.89 17.89
CA PRO A 130 5.57 0.31 17.12
C PRO A 130 6.05 -0.03 15.71
N GLY A 131 5.49 0.64 14.70
CA GLY A 131 5.82 0.41 13.29
C GLY A 131 5.14 -0.82 12.66
N ALA A 132 4.28 -1.54 13.37
CA ALA A 132 3.52 -2.66 12.78
C ALA A 132 2.60 -2.21 11.63
N LEU A 133 2.11 -0.98 11.65
CA LEU A 133 1.41 -0.32 10.56
C LEU A 133 2.08 1.03 10.26
N PRO A 134 2.03 1.53 9.02
CA PRO A 134 2.56 2.84 8.69
C PRO A 134 1.91 3.94 9.54
N TYR A 135 2.70 4.89 10.02
CA TYR A 135 2.21 5.98 10.87
C TYR A 135 1.12 6.82 10.20
N ALA A 136 1.22 6.98 8.88
CA ALA A 136 0.34 7.83 8.10
C ALA A 136 -0.92 7.11 7.58
N ILE A 137 -1.11 5.82 7.89
CA ILE A 137 -2.16 5.00 7.28
C ILE A 137 -3.58 5.57 7.50
N ASP A 138 -3.88 6.15 8.66
CA ASP A 138 -5.20 6.74 8.92
C ASP A 138 -5.50 7.93 8.00
N ALA A 139 -4.48 8.74 7.69
CA ALA A 139 -4.60 9.87 6.76
C ALA A 139 -4.73 9.38 5.31
N ARG A 140 -3.94 8.37 4.94
CA ARG A 140 -4.01 7.74 3.61
C ARG A 140 -5.39 7.13 3.35
N ILE A 141 -5.99 6.45 4.32
CA ILE A 141 -7.36 5.91 4.20
C ILE A 141 -8.40 7.01 3.95
N LEU A 142 -8.28 8.16 4.60
CA LEU A 142 -9.16 9.31 4.35
C LEU A 142 -8.95 9.88 2.94
N LEU A 143 -7.69 9.98 2.50
CA LEU A 143 -7.34 10.43 1.16
C LEU A 143 -7.96 9.53 0.10
N LEU A 144 -7.83 8.21 0.26
CA LEU A 144 -8.39 7.20 -0.66
C LEU A 144 -9.92 7.18 -0.67
N ALA A 145 -10.57 7.55 0.43
CA ALA A 145 -12.01 7.72 0.50
C ALA A 145 -12.50 9.04 -0.13
N GLY A 146 -11.59 9.93 -0.54
CA GLY A 146 -11.89 11.23 -1.13
C GLY A 146 -12.04 12.38 -0.12
N ASP A 147 -11.81 12.14 1.17
CA ASP A 147 -11.90 13.14 2.24
C ASP A 147 -10.58 13.91 2.40
N LEU A 148 -10.17 14.64 1.34
CA LEU A 148 -8.88 15.32 1.27
C LEU A 148 -8.61 16.26 2.45
N ASP A 149 -9.59 17.08 2.85
CA ASP A 149 -9.41 18.05 3.93
C ASP A 149 -9.11 17.36 5.27
N LEU A 150 -9.79 16.26 5.55
CA LEU A 150 -9.54 15.46 6.76
C LEU A 150 -8.19 14.76 6.68
N ALA A 151 -7.84 14.20 5.53
CA ALA A 151 -6.53 13.59 5.31
C ALA A 151 -5.38 14.59 5.55
N LEU A 152 -5.44 15.78 4.95
CA LEU A 152 -4.45 16.84 5.15
C LEU A 152 -4.34 17.28 6.62
N GLY A 153 -5.47 17.37 7.33
CA GLY A 153 -5.47 17.66 8.77
C GLY A 153 -4.76 16.58 9.59
N ARG A 154 -4.92 15.30 9.23
CA ARG A 154 -4.24 14.17 9.89
C ARG A 154 -2.75 14.13 9.57
N TYR A 155 -2.38 14.30 8.29
CA TYR A 155 -0.99 14.41 7.89
C TYR A 155 -0.27 15.56 8.61
N ARG A 156 -0.92 16.72 8.71
CA ARG A 156 -0.36 17.87 9.43
C ARG A 156 -0.12 17.56 10.91
N ALA A 157 -1.11 17.00 11.60
CA ALA A 157 -0.97 16.63 13.00
C ALA A 157 0.17 15.61 13.23
N LEU A 158 0.35 14.67 12.28
CA LEU A 158 1.45 13.70 12.33
C LEU A 158 2.81 14.38 12.11
N ALA A 159 2.93 15.23 11.08
CA ALA A 159 4.17 15.96 10.81
C ALA A 159 4.56 16.92 11.95
N ASP A 160 3.58 17.51 12.65
CA ASP A 160 3.81 18.38 13.81
C ASP A 160 4.31 17.58 15.03
N ALA A 161 3.87 16.32 15.18
CA ALA A 161 4.36 15.41 16.22
C ALA A 161 5.79 14.90 15.93
N HIS A 162 6.21 14.94 14.66
CA HIS A 162 7.51 14.47 14.18
C HIS A 162 8.25 15.60 13.40
N PRO A 163 8.65 16.69 14.06
CA PRO A 163 9.11 17.92 13.38
C PRO A 163 10.46 17.80 12.65
N ASP A 164 11.26 16.79 12.98
CA ASP A 164 12.57 16.50 12.36
C ASP A 164 12.52 15.32 11.38
N ASP A 165 11.33 14.77 11.13
CA ASP A 165 11.14 13.63 10.24
C ASP A 165 10.90 14.13 8.81
N ALA A 166 11.97 14.18 8.02
CA ALA A 166 11.92 14.56 6.61
C ALA A 166 11.26 13.46 5.76
N GLU A 167 11.52 12.19 6.09
CA GLU A 167 11.00 11.02 5.38
C GLU A 167 9.48 11.01 5.44
N LEU A 168 8.90 11.19 6.62
CA LEU A 168 7.45 11.30 6.79
C LEU A 168 6.85 12.38 5.88
N ARG A 169 7.49 13.55 5.74
CA ARG A 169 6.98 14.64 4.88
C ARG A 169 7.07 14.26 3.40
N PHE A 170 8.12 13.54 3.02
CA PHE A 170 8.29 13.01 1.68
C PHE A 170 7.23 11.94 1.37
N GLU A 171 7.01 10.96 2.24
CA GLU A 171 5.96 9.93 2.12
C GLU A 171 4.56 10.56 1.96
N ILE A 172 4.27 11.63 2.71
CA ILE A 172 3.00 12.38 2.57
C ILE A 172 2.88 13.00 1.18
N ALA A 173 3.97 13.54 0.63
CA ALA A 173 3.96 14.09 -0.71
C ALA A 173 3.80 13.01 -1.79
N GLU A 174 4.41 11.83 -1.61
CA GLU A 174 4.20 10.67 -2.47
C GLU A 174 2.74 10.23 -2.47
N ASP A 175 2.15 10.05 -1.30
CA ASP A 175 0.74 9.70 -1.13
C ASP A 175 -0.18 10.67 -1.90
N LEU A 176 0.06 11.97 -1.76
CA LEU A 176 -0.72 13.00 -2.44
C LEU A 176 -0.49 12.98 -3.95
N THR A 177 0.74 12.74 -4.41
CA THR A 177 1.08 12.68 -5.84
C THR A 177 0.43 11.48 -6.52
N GLN A 178 0.58 10.29 -5.92
CA GLN A 178 -0.02 9.03 -6.41
C GLN A 178 -1.55 9.11 -6.47
N ASN A 179 -2.18 9.87 -5.56
CA ASN A 179 -3.63 10.09 -5.54
C ASN A 179 -4.07 11.35 -6.30
N SER A 180 -3.25 11.85 -7.23
CA SER A 180 -3.54 12.99 -8.12
C SER A 180 -3.88 14.30 -7.40
N GLN A 181 -3.46 14.48 -6.14
CA GLN A 181 -3.61 15.69 -5.35
C GLN A 181 -2.40 16.61 -5.52
N THR A 182 -2.02 16.85 -6.77
CA THR A 182 -0.75 17.50 -7.13
C THR A 182 -0.61 18.93 -6.59
N SER A 183 -1.72 19.66 -6.44
CA SER A 183 -1.74 20.99 -5.83
C SER A 183 -1.38 20.98 -4.34
N SER A 184 -1.62 19.87 -3.66
CA SER A 184 -1.33 19.70 -2.23
C SER A 184 0.06 19.09 -1.99
N ALA A 185 0.59 18.31 -2.93
CA ALA A 185 1.88 17.62 -2.78
C ALA A 185 3.10 18.58 -2.75
N GLY A 186 3.09 19.63 -3.57
CA GLY A 186 4.23 20.57 -3.69
C GLY A 186 4.69 21.18 -2.35
N PRO A 187 3.79 21.79 -1.56
CA PRO A 187 4.13 22.32 -0.24
C PRO A 187 4.77 21.29 0.71
N TRP A 188 4.34 20.02 0.64
CA TRP A 188 4.93 18.95 1.45
C TRP A 188 6.36 18.62 1.01
N LEU A 189 6.66 18.66 -0.29
CA LEU A 189 8.03 18.50 -0.79
C LEU A 189 8.96 19.65 -0.37
N ASP A 190 8.45 20.87 -0.34
CA ASP A 190 9.20 22.03 0.15
C ASP A 190 9.55 21.89 1.64
N GLU A 191 8.60 21.41 2.44
CA GLU A 191 8.84 21.11 3.85
C GLU A 191 9.80 19.93 4.05
N ALA A 192 9.64 18.85 3.29
CA ALA A 192 10.53 17.69 3.33
C ALA A 192 11.97 18.10 3.02
N LEU A 193 12.18 18.92 1.98
CA LEU A 193 13.49 19.42 1.60
C LEU A 193 14.12 20.25 2.72
N ALA A 194 13.36 21.19 3.30
CA ALA A 194 13.88 22.05 4.35
C ALA A 194 14.34 21.24 5.58
N VAL A 195 13.62 20.17 5.93
CA VAL A 195 14.03 19.28 7.03
C VAL A 195 15.23 18.41 6.61
N ALA A 196 15.22 17.83 5.41
CA ALA A 196 16.31 17.00 4.88
C ALA A 196 17.64 17.77 4.80
N GLU A 197 17.62 19.02 4.31
CA GLU A 197 18.78 19.91 4.29
C GLU A 197 19.30 20.23 5.69
N ARG A 198 18.40 20.47 6.65
CA ARG A 198 18.75 20.76 8.04
C ARG A 198 19.45 19.58 8.71
N VAL A 199 18.98 18.36 8.48
CA VAL A 199 19.56 17.13 9.06
C VAL A 199 20.70 16.56 8.22
N GLY A 200 20.91 17.06 7.01
CA GLY A 200 21.98 16.64 6.10
C GLY A 200 21.70 15.32 5.37
N ASP A 201 20.43 14.95 5.19
CA ASP A 201 20.05 13.72 4.48
C ASP A 201 20.15 13.90 2.95
N ARG A 202 21.31 13.55 2.41
CA ARG A 202 21.57 13.73 0.98
C ARG A 202 20.85 12.72 0.09
N ALA A 203 20.46 11.57 0.62
CA ALA A 203 19.75 10.56 -0.16
C ALA A 203 18.32 11.04 -0.39
N LEU A 204 17.63 11.42 0.69
CA LEU A 204 16.26 11.92 0.62
C LEU A 204 16.14 13.20 -0.22
N ILE A 205 17.14 14.09 -0.20
CA ILE A 205 17.17 15.26 -1.09
C ILE A 205 17.08 14.85 -2.57
N VAL A 206 17.74 13.76 -2.97
CA VAL A 206 17.66 13.27 -4.35
C VAL A 206 16.26 12.75 -4.66
N ASP A 207 15.67 11.98 -3.75
CA ASP A 207 14.33 11.41 -3.93
C ASP A 207 13.25 12.52 -4.02
N ILE A 208 13.38 13.57 -3.20
CA ILE A 208 12.53 14.77 -3.27
C ILE A 208 12.62 15.43 -4.65
N GLU A 209 13.83 15.61 -5.19
CA GLU A 209 14.01 16.24 -6.50
C GLU A 209 13.44 15.37 -7.64
N LEU A 210 13.55 14.06 -7.55
CA LEU A 210 12.93 13.13 -8.50
C LEU A 210 11.40 13.27 -8.49
N LEU A 211 10.78 13.28 -7.31
CA LEU A 211 9.33 13.42 -7.20
C LEU A 211 8.85 14.81 -7.65
N ARG A 212 9.63 15.88 -7.42
CA ARG A 212 9.33 17.22 -7.96
C ARG A 212 9.27 17.26 -9.47
N ILE A 213 10.19 16.55 -10.14
CA ILE A 213 10.19 16.45 -11.61
C ILE A 213 8.93 15.74 -12.09
N GLU A 214 8.56 14.63 -11.45
CA GLU A 214 7.34 13.88 -11.75
C GLU A 214 6.09 14.75 -11.55
N LEU A 215 5.98 15.42 -10.41
CA LEU A 215 4.88 16.33 -10.09
C LEU A 215 4.74 17.46 -11.11
N GLY A 216 5.87 17.99 -11.58
CA GLY A 216 5.92 18.97 -12.67
C GLY A 216 5.33 18.44 -13.96
N ALA A 217 5.75 17.25 -14.39
CA ALA A 217 5.23 16.60 -15.60
C ALA A 217 3.71 16.36 -15.52
N LEU A 218 3.21 15.82 -14.41
CA LEU A 218 1.78 15.58 -14.18
C LEU A 218 0.95 16.88 -14.21
N THR A 219 1.53 17.99 -13.76
CA THR A 219 0.86 19.29 -13.76
C THR A 219 0.81 19.94 -15.15
N GLU A 220 1.81 19.69 -16.00
CA GLU A 220 1.82 20.17 -17.38
C GLU A 220 0.89 19.37 -18.29
N GLU A 221 0.82 18.04 -18.14
CA GLU A 221 -0.10 17.18 -18.90
C GLU A 221 -1.57 17.58 -18.71
N ARG A 222 -1.94 17.98 -17.48
CA ARG A 222 -3.30 18.49 -17.18
C ARG A 222 -3.63 19.85 -17.81
N LYS A 223 -2.64 20.60 -18.29
CA LYS A 223 -2.83 21.90 -18.95
C LYS A 223 -2.85 21.80 -20.47
N ALA A 224 -2.51 20.65 -21.05
CA ALA A 224 -2.60 20.42 -22.48
C ALA A 224 -4.08 20.26 -22.92
N PRO A 225 -4.53 20.99 -23.97
CA PRO A 225 -5.93 21.05 -24.39
C PRO A 225 -6.45 19.77 -25.06
#